data_AF-A0A094FBS8-F1
#
_entry.id   AF-A0A094FBS8-F1
#
_cell.length_a   1.000
_cell.length_b   1.000
_cell.length_c   1.000
_cell.angle_alpha   90.00
_cell.angle_beta   90.00
_cell.angle_gamma   90.00
#
_symmetry.space_group_name_H-M   'P 1'
#
loop_
_entity.id
_entity.type
_entity.pdbx_description
1 polymer ?
#
loop_
_entity_poly.entity_id
_entity_poly.type
_entity_poly.pdbx_seq_one_letter_code
_entity_poly.pdbx_strand_id
1 'polypeptide(L)'
;MDDVPDEPEDYTPAPPPPEYPTTISPTSPTAFPPLPTRSAPDDAVEDTSEDEETSSGASTPQTPMTEAERAHALELHTTTTAASAANLEASRFFRSNDPAQAEALYTKAILLDPSAPTLYTNRAMARLKLGLLEGVLEDCASSLAIKEKANMKARHYGAQALVGLGRGREGLKEAMEAYKIAVKEEAGSLGSVVSVVLKCKKAAWEEREQERVAGTEGVRGKVVEGLRRDLERRIEGVEEGEKEGVRKEGEEMIEEVERVWVEAGKAEKKRIVPDWAVDDITFSFMVDPVITKTGKSYERASILEHLRCSPTDPLTREPLRIDELRPNLALREACEEFLKENGWAVDY
;
A
#
# COMPACT_ATOMS: atom_id res chain seq x y z
N MET A 1 46.89 -8.24 -65.23
CA MET A 1 45.70 -7.65 -64.63
C MET A 1 44.81 -8.81 -64.25
N ASP A 2 44.74 -9.32 -63.03
CA ASP A 2 45.30 -9.00 -61.69
C ASP A 2 45.11 -10.35 -60.92
N ASP A 3 46.14 -11.01 -60.41
CA ASP A 3 46.69 -10.92 -59.05
C ASP A 3 45.64 -10.89 -57.92
N VAL A 4 45.25 -12.06 -57.37
CA VAL A 4 44.71 -12.24 -56.00
C VAL A 4 45.10 -13.65 -55.49
N PRO A 5 45.64 -13.79 -54.24
CA PRO A 5 46.33 -14.99 -53.78
C PRO A 5 45.54 -15.90 -52.80
N ASP A 6 46.31 -16.87 -52.31
CA ASP A 6 46.14 -18.05 -51.44
C ASP A 6 45.34 -18.01 -50.11
N GLU A 7 44.94 -19.24 -49.76
CA GLU A 7 44.89 -19.90 -48.44
C GLU A 7 43.71 -19.77 -47.44
N PRO A 8 43.45 -20.86 -46.66
CA PRO A 8 42.24 -21.06 -45.85
C PRO A 8 42.39 -20.53 -44.42
N GLU A 9 41.31 -19.98 -43.87
CA GLU A 9 41.27 -19.53 -42.48
C GLU A 9 41.17 -20.72 -41.50
N ASP A 10 42.18 -20.78 -40.62
CA ASP A 10 42.31 -21.66 -39.47
C ASP A 10 41.20 -21.34 -38.43
N TYR A 11 40.18 -22.21 -38.36
CA TYR A 11 39.13 -22.12 -37.33
C TYR A 11 39.67 -22.66 -36.01
N THR A 12 39.93 -21.77 -35.05
CA THR A 12 40.24 -22.14 -33.67
C THR A 12 38.96 -22.14 -32.82
N PRO A 13 38.59 -23.24 -32.16
CA PRO A 13 37.40 -23.27 -31.30
C PRO A 13 37.64 -22.53 -29.97
N ALA A 14 36.60 -21.82 -29.51
CA ALA A 14 36.60 -21.06 -28.26
C ALA A 14 36.77 -21.97 -27.01
N PRO A 15 37.44 -21.49 -25.95
CA PRO A 15 37.63 -22.26 -24.72
C PRO A 15 36.32 -22.39 -23.90
N PRO A 16 36.16 -23.48 -23.13
CA PRO A 16 34.99 -23.69 -22.29
C PRO A 16 34.93 -22.71 -21.09
N PRO A 17 33.74 -22.45 -20.53
CA PRO A 17 33.56 -21.54 -19.40
C PRO A 17 34.18 -22.09 -18.11
N PRO A 18 34.60 -21.22 -17.17
CA PRO A 18 35.25 -21.65 -15.93
C PRO A 18 34.26 -22.35 -14.98
N GLU A 19 34.68 -23.50 -14.45
CA GLU A 19 34.00 -24.22 -13.38
C GLU A 19 34.18 -23.48 -12.05
N TYR A 20 33.08 -23.10 -11.39
CA TYR A 20 33.11 -22.55 -10.04
C TYR A 20 33.03 -23.70 -9.02
N PRO A 21 33.93 -23.75 -8.02
CA PRO A 21 33.91 -24.80 -7.01
C PRO A 21 32.70 -24.65 -6.08
N THR A 22 31.88 -25.70 -6.06
CA THR A 22 30.78 -25.88 -5.12
C THR A 22 31.29 -26.66 -3.91
N THR A 23 31.62 -25.98 -2.79
CA THR A 23 31.51 -26.58 -1.44
C THR A 23 31.72 -25.52 -0.36
N ILE A 24 30.70 -25.24 0.45
CA ILE A 24 30.89 -24.79 1.83
C ILE A 24 29.90 -25.55 2.72
N SER A 25 30.46 -26.33 3.64
CA SER A 25 29.78 -27.14 4.65
C SER A 25 29.15 -26.27 5.75
N PRO A 26 28.15 -26.78 6.51
CA PRO A 26 27.45 -25.99 7.52
C PRO A 26 28.30 -25.86 8.79
N THR A 27 28.64 -24.65 9.19
CA THR A 27 29.15 -24.36 10.53
C THR A 27 28.02 -23.86 11.43
N SER A 28 27.97 -24.43 12.63
CA SER A 28 27.01 -24.17 13.71
C SER A 28 26.92 -22.70 14.12
N PRO A 29 25.78 -22.26 14.71
CA PRO A 29 25.51 -20.85 14.92
C PRO A 29 26.28 -20.30 16.12
N THR A 30 27.22 -19.40 15.85
CA THR A 30 27.82 -18.56 16.88
C THR A 30 26.80 -17.51 17.29
N ALA A 31 26.52 -17.43 18.60
CA ALA A 31 25.56 -16.52 19.20
C ALA A 31 25.86 -15.06 18.84
N PHE A 32 24.94 -14.43 18.13
CA PHE A 32 24.90 -12.98 17.93
C PHE A 32 24.46 -12.28 19.23
N PRO A 33 25.01 -11.10 19.53
CA PRO A 33 24.57 -10.30 20.67
C PRO A 33 23.10 -9.87 20.50
N PRO A 34 22.32 -9.76 21.59
CA PRO A 34 20.91 -9.39 21.49
C PRO A 34 20.77 -7.97 20.92
N LEU A 35 19.92 -7.84 19.90
CA LEU A 35 19.45 -6.57 19.38
C LEU A 35 18.82 -5.74 20.51
N PRO A 36 19.02 -4.42 20.55
CA PRO A 36 18.33 -3.56 21.50
C PRO A 36 16.82 -3.69 21.29
N THR A 37 16.10 -3.98 22.38
CA THR A 37 14.64 -4.01 22.41
C THR A 37 14.11 -2.64 22.00
N ARG A 38 13.57 -2.57 20.78
CA ARG A 38 12.86 -1.42 20.26
C ARG A 38 11.57 -1.24 21.08
N SER A 39 11.58 -0.25 21.95
CA SER A 39 10.36 0.34 22.50
C SER A 39 9.46 0.75 21.33
N ALA A 40 8.15 0.53 21.51
CA ALA A 40 7.09 0.85 20.56
C ALA A 40 7.26 2.27 19.96
N PRO A 41 6.82 2.52 18.71
CA PRO A 41 6.78 3.88 18.21
C PRO A 41 5.79 4.68 19.06
N ASP A 42 6.30 5.70 19.74
CA ASP A 42 5.50 6.81 20.25
C ASP A 42 4.82 7.48 19.05
N ASP A 43 3.57 7.12 18.78
CA ASP A 43 2.63 8.02 18.11
C ASP A 43 2.34 9.16 19.10
N ALA A 44 3.33 10.04 19.23
CA ALA A 44 3.18 11.31 19.91
C ALA A 44 2.11 12.11 19.17
N VAL A 45 1.13 12.56 19.93
CA VAL A 45 0.24 13.64 19.51
C VAL A 45 1.13 14.87 19.44
N GLU A 46 1.69 15.13 18.25
CA GLU A 46 2.39 16.38 17.96
C GLU A 46 1.42 17.55 18.17
N ASP A 47 1.72 18.32 19.20
CA ASP A 47 1.19 19.66 19.45
C ASP A 47 1.84 20.60 18.44
N THR A 48 1.20 20.77 17.28
CA THR A 48 1.67 21.72 16.27
C THR A 48 1.29 23.13 16.76
N SER A 49 2.26 23.81 17.36
CA SER A 49 2.24 25.25 17.60
C SER A 49 2.00 25.97 16.28
N GLU A 50 0.98 26.84 16.26
CA GLU A 50 0.62 27.68 15.14
C GLU A 50 1.76 28.67 14.81
N ASP A 51 2.18 28.70 13.54
CA ASP A 51 3.13 29.66 13.00
C ASP A 51 2.51 31.07 12.98
N GLU A 52 3.12 32.01 13.71
CA GLU A 52 2.84 33.44 13.56
C GLU A 52 3.45 33.96 12.26
N GLU A 53 2.61 34.18 11.24
CA GLU A 53 2.96 35.04 10.12
C GLU A 53 2.94 36.51 10.58
N THR A 54 4.13 37.14 10.55
CA THR A 54 4.29 38.58 10.76
C THR A 54 3.72 39.35 9.56
N SER A 55 2.45 39.73 9.64
CA SER A 55 1.82 40.63 8.68
C SER A 55 1.93 42.09 9.15
N SER A 56 2.85 42.82 8.51
CA SER A 56 2.91 44.28 8.58
C SER A 56 1.92 44.89 7.57
N GLY A 57 0.95 45.70 8.03
CA GLY A 57 0.24 46.62 7.14
C GLY A 57 -1.23 46.94 7.50
N ALA A 58 -1.45 48.22 7.83
CA ALA A 58 -2.71 48.97 7.75
C ALA A 58 -3.85 48.62 8.74
N SER A 59 -3.85 49.33 9.87
CA SER A 59 -4.99 49.45 10.78
C SER A 59 -6.22 50.02 10.06
N THR A 60 -7.13 49.15 9.66
CA THR A 60 -8.52 49.51 9.39
C THR A 60 -9.24 49.68 10.73
N PRO A 61 -10.19 50.63 10.88
CA PRO A 61 -10.91 50.80 12.13
C PRO A 61 -11.83 49.58 12.33
N GLN A 62 -11.46 48.70 13.27
CA GLN A 62 -12.31 47.61 13.72
C GLN A 62 -13.57 48.22 14.35
N THR A 63 -14.71 47.92 13.75
CA THR A 63 -16.02 48.21 14.33
C THR A 63 -16.08 47.51 15.70
N PRO A 64 -16.47 48.19 16.79
CA PRO A 64 -16.48 47.55 18.11
C PRO A 64 -17.48 46.39 18.13
N MET A 65 -17.00 45.18 18.42
CA MET A 65 -17.85 43.98 18.57
C MET A 65 -19.03 44.28 19.48
N THR A 66 -20.21 43.89 19.04
CA THR A 66 -21.46 43.95 19.80
C THR A 66 -21.39 43.02 21.01
N GLU A 67 -22.20 43.30 22.03
CA GLU A 67 -22.27 42.49 23.26
C GLU A 67 -22.67 41.03 22.96
N ALA A 68 -23.50 40.81 21.94
CA ALA A 68 -23.89 39.48 21.46
C ALA A 68 -22.73 38.70 20.81
N GLU A 69 -21.90 39.36 20.00
CA GLU A 69 -20.71 38.73 19.39
C GLU A 69 -19.67 38.37 20.46
N ARG A 70 -19.52 39.18 21.51
CA ARG A 70 -18.63 38.88 22.65
C ARG A 70 -19.14 37.69 23.47
N ALA A 71 -20.46 37.62 23.72
CA ALA A 71 -21.07 36.50 24.42
C ALA A 71 -20.90 35.18 23.66
N HIS A 72 -21.15 35.19 22.35
CA HIS A 72 -20.94 34.02 21.48
C HIS A 72 -19.47 33.60 21.43
N ALA A 73 -18.53 34.56 21.34
CA ALA A 73 -17.10 34.26 21.36
C ALA A 73 -16.65 33.62 22.68
N LEU A 74 -17.21 34.06 23.81
CA LEU A 74 -16.93 33.45 25.12
C LEU A 74 -17.49 32.03 25.20
N GLU A 75 -18.72 31.81 24.73
CA GLU A 75 -19.34 30.48 24.69
C GLU A 75 -18.50 29.53 23.82
N LEU A 76 -18.13 29.93 22.61
CA LEU A 76 -17.27 29.14 21.72
C LEU A 76 -15.91 28.82 22.38
N HIS A 77 -15.29 29.79 23.06
CA HIS A 77 -14.03 29.54 23.77
C HIS A 77 -14.20 28.52 24.90
N THR A 78 -15.31 28.60 25.66
CA THR A 78 -15.59 27.64 26.73
C THR A 78 -15.86 26.23 26.19
N THR A 79 -16.59 26.10 25.07
CA THR A 79 -16.86 24.80 24.46
C THR A 79 -15.61 24.19 23.84
N THR A 80 -14.79 24.98 23.13
CA THR A 80 -13.51 24.52 22.59
C THR A 80 -12.55 24.07 23.69
N THR A 81 -12.49 24.80 24.82
CA THR A 81 -11.66 24.40 25.97
C THR A 81 -12.14 23.08 26.59
N ALA A 82 -13.45 22.92 26.75
CA ALA A 82 -14.03 21.67 27.26
C ALA A 82 -13.81 20.49 26.29
N ALA A 83 -13.91 20.72 24.98
CA ALA A 83 -13.63 19.73 23.95
C ALA A 83 -12.17 19.28 23.99
N SER A 84 -11.23 20.22 24.13
CA SER A 84 -9.79 19.95 24.26
C SER A 84 -9.50 19.09 25.50
N ALA A 85 -10.12 19.38 26.65
CA ALA A 85 -9.98 18.58 27.86
C ALA A 85 -10.49 17.12 27.66
N ALA A 86 -11.65 16.96 27.03
CA ALA A 86 -12.20 15.64 26.70
C ALA A 86 -11.31 14.86 25.71
N ASN A 87 -10.75 15.55 24.70
CA ASN A 87 -9.80 14.97 23.75
C ASN A 87 -8.51 14.47 24.42
N LEU A 88 -7.99 15.23 25.38
CA LEU A 88 -6.81 14.83 26.16
C LEU A 88 -7.10 13.60 27.03
N GLU A 89 -8.27 13.55 27.66
CA GLU A 89 -8.72 12.40 28.44
C GLU A 89 -8.89 11.15 27.56
N ALA A 90 -9.57 11.28 26.42
CA ALA A 90 -9.70 10.22 25.43
C ALA A 90 -8.34 9.68 24.97
N SER A 91 -7.38 10.58 24.72
CA SER A 91 -6.02 10.21 24.34
C SER A 91 -5.29 9.41 25.44
N ARG A 92 -5.59 9.66 26.73
CA ARG A 92 -5.06 8.84 27.83
C ARG A 92 -5.62 7.43 27.79
N PHE A 93 -6.94 7.27 27.66
CA PHE A 93 -7.55 5.95 27.56
C PHE A 93 -7.05 5.17 26.33
N PHE A 94 -6.87 5.86 25.20
CA PHE A 94 -6.30 5.26 24.00
C PHE A 94 -4.86 4.74 24.23
N ARG A 95 -4.01 5.51 24.92
CA ARG A 95 -2.65 5.09 25.32
C ARG A 95 -2.67 3.95 26.34
N SER A 96 -3.69 3.89 27.19
CA SER A 96 -3.92 2.79 28.14
C SER A 96 -4.51 1.53 27.49
N ASN A 97 -4.58 1.47 26.14
CA ASN A 97 -5.12 0.37 25.37
C ASN A 97 -6.61 0.09 25.62
N ASP A 98 -7.39 1.13 25.96
CA ASP A 98 -8.86 1.09 26.01
C ASP A 98 -9.45 1.98 24.91
N PRO A 99 -9.51 1.48 23.66
CA PRO A 99 -10.05 2.26 22.54
C PRO A 99 -11.58 2.46 22.63
N ALA A 100 -12.30 1.64 23.40
CA ALA A 100 -13.75 1.78 23.56
C ALA A 100 -14.11 3.00 24.42
N GLN A 101 -13.43 3.18 25.55
CA GLN A 101 -13.62 4.40 26.37
C GLN A 101 -13.13 5.65 25.65
N ALA A 102 -12.03 5.54 24.89
CA ALA A 102 -11.53 6.64 24.07
C ALA A 102 -12.57 7.09 23.03
N GLU A 103 -13.23 6.15 22.35
CA GLU A 103 -14.27 6.44 21.34
C GLU A 103 -15.46 7.22 21.92
N ALA A 104 -15.92 6.84 23.12
CA ALA A 104 -16.99 7.54 23.82
C ALA A 104 -16.59 8.98 24.20
N LEU A 105 -15.37 9.17 24.70
CA LEU A 105 -14.85 10.50 25.07
C LEU A 105 -14.56 11.38 23.85
N TYR A 106 -14.06 10.83 22.75
CA TYR A 106 -13.94 11.57 21.49
C TYR A 106 -15.31 11.98 20.95
N THR A 107 -16.32 11.12 21.04
CA THR A 107 -17.69 11.47 20.67
C THR A 107 -18.21 12.63 21.52
N LYS A 108 -17.95 12.63 22.83
CA LYS A 108 -18.26 13.77 23.71
C LYS A 108 -17.51 15.04 23.29
N ALA A 109 -16.22 14.94 22.92
CA ALA A 109 -15.44 16.08 22.45
C ALA A 109 -16.01 16.66 21.15
N ILE A 110 -16.41 15.82 20.18
CA ILE A 110 -17.01 16.24 18.91
C ILE A 110 -18.35 16.95 19.13
N LEU A 111 -19.16 16.51 20.10
CA LEU A 111 -20.41 17.20 20.43
C LEU A 111 -20.19 18.62 20.99
N LEU A 112 -19.03 18.86 21.63
CA LEU A 112 -18.66 20.17 22.16
C LEU A 112 -18.01 21.07 21.11
N ASP A 113 -17.21 20.50 20.21
CA ASP A 113 -16.58 21.21 19.10
C ASP A 113 -16.63 20.37 17.81
N PRO A 114 -17.72 20.46 17.03
CA PRO A 114 -17.84 19.76 15.75
C PRO A 114 -16.94 20.32 14.65
N SER A 115 -16.29 21.46 14.87
CA SER A 115 -15.48 22.15 13.86
C SER A 115 -14.02 21.70 13.84
N ALA A 116 -13.59 20.93 14.84
CA ALA A 116 -12.21 20.47 14.97
C ALA A 116 -11.97 19.16 14.18
N PRO A 117 -11.20 19.20 13.06
CA PRO A 117 -10.97 18.01 12.23
C PRO A 117 -10.16 16.92 12.95
N THR A 118 -9.32 17.30 13.91
CA THR A 118 -8.46 16.40 14.69
C THR A 118 -9.26 15.43 15.56
N LEU A 119 -10.41 15.86 16.09
CA LEU A 119 -11.27 15.03 16.92
C LEU A 119 -11.82 13.84 16.13
N TYR A 120 -12.23 14.08 14.88
CA TYR A 120 -12.68 13.02 13.97
C TYR A 120 -11.55 12.05 13.63
N THR A 121 -10.32 12.53 13.34
CA THR A 121 -9.20 11.62 13.07
C THR A 121 -8.80 10.79 14.29
N ASN A 122 -8.90 11.36 15.49
CA ASN A 122 -8.59 10.65 16.72
C ASN A 122 -9.65 9.58 17.02
N ARG A 123 -10.94 9.89 16.80
CA ARG A 123 -12.03 8.90 16.89
C ARG A 123 -11.90 7.82 15.83
N ALA A 124 -11.58 8.18 14.59
CA ALA A 124 -11.31 7.24 13.50
C ALA A 124 -10.21 6.25 13.87
N MET A 125 -9.12 6.70 14.49
CA MET A 125 -8.04 5.83 14.94
C MET A 125 -8.49 4.88 16.07
N ALA A 126 -9.33 5.34 17.00
CA ALA A 126 -9.95 4.47 18.02
C ALA A 126 -10.86 3.40 17.40
N ARG A 127 -11.69 3.80 16.43
CA ARG A 127 -12.60 2.90 15.69
C ARG A 127 -11.86 1.89 14.82
N LEU A 128 -10.74 2.26 14.22
CA LEU A 128 -9.86 1.33 13.51
C LEU A 128 -9.38 0.21 14.43
N LYS A 129 -8.93 0.54 15.66
CA LYS A 129 -8.52 -0.47 16.65
C LYS A 129 -9.67 -1.39 17.09
N LEU A 130 -10.91 -0.90 17.04
CA LEU A 130 -12.12 -1.67 17.35
C LEU A 130 -12.65 -2.47 16.15
N GLY A 131 -12.10 -2.29 14.94
CA GLY A 131 -12.61 -2.92 13.72
C GLY A 131 -13.91 -2.33 13.18
N LEU A 132 -14.31 -1.13 13.63
CA LEU A 132 -15.54 -0.44 13.21
C LEU A 132 -15.29 0.35 11.92
N LEU A 133 -15.07 -0.36 10.80
CA LEU A 133 -14.54 0.20 9.56
C LEU A 133 -15.44 1.25 8.90
N GLU A 134 -16.76 1.06 8.90
CA GLU A 134 -17.71 2.02 8.33
C GLU A 134 -17.68 3.35 9.10
N GLY A 135 -17.64 3.28 10.43
CA GLY A 135 -17.54 4.46 11.30
C GLY A 135 -16.23 5.22 11.13
N VAL A 136 -15.14 4.53 10.73
CA VAL A 136 -13.87 5.17 10.36
C VAL A 136 -14.06 6.01 9.10
N LEU A 137 -14.75 5.49 8.08
CA LEU A 137 -14.98 6.22 6.83
C LEU A 137 -15.84 7.47 7.05
N GLU A 138 -16.87 7.38 7.89
CA GLU A 138 -17.70 8.52 8.27
C GLU A 138 -16.89 9.62 8.97
N ASP A 139 -16.01 9.23 9.90
CA ASP A 139 -15.12 10.17 10.59
C ASP A 139 -14.09 10.79 9.65
N CYS A 140 -13.49 10.00 8.77
CA CYS A 140 -12.55 10.49 7.77
C CYS A 140 -13.23 11.47 6.81
N ALA A 141 -14.44 11.15 6.34
CA ALA A 141 -15.23 12.04 5.48
C ALA A 141 -15.59 13.36 6.20
N SER A 142 -16.01 13.29 7.46
CA SER A 142 -16.33 14.47 8.28
C SER A 142 -15.09 15.35 8.47
N SER A 143 -13.93 14.74 8.74
CA SER A 143 -12.66 15.46 8.90
C SER A 143 -12.20 16.13 7.61
N LEU A 144 -12.35 15.44 6.47
CA LEU A 144 -12.03 15.98 5.15
C LEU A 144 -13.00 17.08 4.71
N ALA A 145 -14.28 17.03 5.10
CA ALA A 145 -15.23 18.11 4.82
C ALA A 145 -14.82 19.43 5.50
N ILE A 146 -14.11 19.37 6.63
CA ILE A 146 -13.60 20.54 7.34
C ILE A 146 -12.24 20.98 6.80
N LYS A 147 -11.27 20.04 6.65
CA LYS A 147 -9.90 20.32 6.19
C LYS A 147 -9.51 19.37 5.04
N GLU A 148 -10.06 19.64 3.86
CA GLU A 148 -9.99 18.74 2.70
C GLU A 148 -8.56 18.45 2.20
N LYS A 149 -7.70 19.47 2.14
CA LYS A 149 -6.41 19.38 1.42
C LYS A 149 -5.20 19.01 2.27
N ALA A 150 -5.32 19.04 3.59
CA ALA A 150 -4.17 18.95 4.50
C ALA A 150 -4.41 17.95 5.65
N ASN A 151 -5.26 16.95 5.44
CA ASN A 151 -5.49 15.90 6.44
C ASN A 151 -4.97 14.54 5.95
N MET A 152 -3.65 14.37 6.04
CA MET A 152 -2.97 13.10 5.73
C MET A 152 -3.49 11.94 6.59
N LYS A 153 -3.73 12.18 7.89
CA LYS A 153 -4.20 11.15 8.83
C LYS A 153 -5.58 10.61 8.45
N ALA A 154 -6.54 11.49 8.11
CA ALA A 154 -7.87 11.07 7.66
C ALA A 154 -7.79 10.17 6.42
N ARG A 155 -7.01 10.55 5.41
CA ARG A 155 -6.83 9.73 4.20
C ARG A 155 -6.13 8.41 4.50
N HIS A 156 -5.11 8.43 5.36
CA HIS A 156 -4.38 7.23 5.78
C HIS A 156 -5.29 6.23 6.52
N TYR A 157 -6.11 6.69 7.47
CA TYR A 157 -7.06 5.83 8.19
C TYR A 157 -8.21 5.35 7.30
N GLY A 158 -8.73 6.23 6.44
CA GLY A 158 -9.74 5.89 5.44
C GLY A 158 -9.27 4.80 4.49
N ALA A 159 -8.03 4.90 4.00
CA ALA A 159 -7.41 3.86 3.16
C ALA A 159 -7.31 2.50 3.87
N GLN A 160 -6.92 2.48 5.15
CA GLN A 160 -6.89 1.24 5.94
C GLN A 160 -8.29 0.62 6.09
N ALA A 161 -9.31 1.45 6.37
CA ALA A 161 -10.68 0.98 6.48
C ALA A 161 -11.22 0.44 5.15
N LEU A 162 -10.93 1.12 4.03
CA LEU A 162 -11.32 0.67 2.69
C LEU A 162 -10.70 -0.68 2.34
N VAL A 163 -9.43 -0.92 2.70
CA VAL A 163 -8.79 -2.24 2.54
C VAL A 163 -9.51 -3.30 3.38
N GLY A 164 -9.84 -3.01 4.64
CA GLY A 164 -10.57 -3.95 5.50
C GLY A 164 -11.98 -4.29 4.99
N LEU A 165 -12.60 -3.39 4.22
CA LEU A 165 -13.90 -3.60 3.57
C LEU A 165 -13.80 -4.25 2.17
N GLY A 166 -12.60 -4.62 1.72
CA GLY A 166 -12.37 -5.17 0.38
C GLY A 166 -12.47 -4.16 -0.76
N ARG A 167 -12.54 -2.85 -0.46
CA ARG A 167 -12.60 -1.75 -1.44
C ARG A 167 -11.20 -1.25 -1.79
N GLY A 168 -10.36 -2.16 -2.28
CA GLY A 168 -8.93 -1.92 -2.50
C GLY A 168 -8.65 -0.78 -3.47
N ARG A 169 -9.39 -0.69 -4.58
CA ARG A 169 -9.21 0.38 -5.59
C ARG A 169 -9.47 1.79 -5.06
N GLU A 170 -10.48 1.95 -4.20
CA GLU A 170 -10.78 3.22 -3.56
C GLU A 170 -9.74 3.55 -2.49
N GLY A 171 -9.38 2.55 -1.67
CA GLY A 171 -8.32 2.70 -0.67
C GLY A 171 -6.99 3.15 -1.27
N LEU A 172 -6.63 2.64 -2.45
CA LEU A 172 -5.42 3.04 -3.16
C LEU A 172 -5.41 4.53 -3.53
N LYS A 173 -6.55 5.09 -3.96
CA LYS A 173 -6.64 6.53 -4.29
C LYS A 173 -6.37 7.38 -3.05
N GLU A 174 -7.05 7.07 -1.94
CA GLU A 174 -6.87 7.79 -0.67
C GLU A 174 -5.45 7.64 -0.12
N ALA A 175 -4.86 6.43 -0.20
CA ALA A 175 -3.50 6.17 0.24
C ALA A 175 -2.46 6.96 -0.57
N MET A 176 -2.63 7.06 -1.89
CA MET A 176 -1.74 7.85 -2.76
C MET A 176 -1.85 9.35 -2.48
N GLU A 177 -3.05 9.85 -2.17
CA GLU A 177 -3.24 11.23 -1.76
C GLU A 177 -2.63 11.51 -0.37
N ALA A 178 -2.74 10.57 0.57
CA ALA A 178 -2.04 10.65 1.86
C ALA A 178 -0.51 10.68 1.66
N TYR A 179 0.00 9.84 0.75
CA TYR A 179 1.42 9.79 0.40
C TYR A 179 1.94 11.11 -0.16
N LYS A 180 1.21 11.72 -1.10
CA LYS A 180 1.58 13.03 -1.67
C LYS A 180 1.71 14.11 -0.60
N ILE A 181 0.79 14.15 0.37
CA ILE A 181 0.87 15.08 1.49
C ILE A 181 2.08 14.75 2.37
N ALA A 182 2.27 13.48 2.74
CA ALA A 182 3.36 13.06 3.62
C ALA A 182 4.75 13.37 3.03
N VAL A 183 4.93 13.22 1.71
CA VAL A 183 6.18 13.61 1.02
C VAL A 183 6.37 15.13 1.03
N LYS A 184 5.30 15.89 0.78
CA LYS A 184 5.36 17.36 0.76
C LYS A 184 5.67 17.96 2.13
N GLU A 185 5.11 17.38 3.19
CA GLU A 185 5.30 17.83 4.57
C GLU A 185 6.51 17.18 5.25
N GLU A 186 7.29 16.36 4.53
CA GLU A 186 8.43 15.57 5.06
C GLU A 186 8.08 14.81 6.35
N ALA A 187 6.85 14.31 6.44
CA ALA A 187 6.29 13.72 7.64
C ALA A 187 7.12 12.51 8.11
N GLY A 188 7.37 12.43 9.43
CA GLY A 188 8.02 11.26 10.05
C GLY A 188 7.29 9.94 9.79
N SER A 189 5.98 10.01 9.54
CA SER A 189 5.12 8.87 9.28
C SER A 189 5.16 8.34 7.84
N LEU A 190 6.06 8.82 6.98
CA LEU A 190 6.11 8.44 5.56
C LEU A 190 6.21 6.91 5.35
N GLY A 191 7.01 6.21 6.16
CA GLY A 191 7.12 4.75 6.08
C GLY A 191 5.81 4.02 6.39
N SER A 192 5.03 4.51 7.37
CA SER A 192 3.70 3.98 7.67
C SER A 192 2.73 4.20 6.50
N VAL A 193 2.79 5.37 5.87
CA VAL A 193 1.97 5.68 4.70
C VAL A 193 2.33 4.78 3.51
N VAL A 194 3.61 4.55 3.25
CA VAL A 194 4.08 3.62 2.19
C VAL A 194 3.58 2.19 2.45
N SER A 195 3.62 1.72 3.70
CA SER A 195 3.07 0.40 4.07
C SER A 195 1.57 0.29 3.73
N VAL A 196 0.78 1.34 3.98
CA VAL A 196 -0.64 1.36 3.62
C VAL A 196 -0.84 1.42 2.11
N VAL A 197 -0.04 2.19 1.36
CA VAL A 197 -0.09 2.22 -0.11
C VAL A 197 0.16 0.81 -0.67
N LEU A 198 1.17 0.11 -0.17
CA LEU A 198 1.47 -1.27 -0.54
C LEU A 198 0.27 -2.20 -0.29
N LYS A 199 -0.30 -2.17 0.92
CA LYS A 199 -1.52 -2.95 1.25
C LYS A 199 -2.69 -2.62 0.32
N CYS A 200 -2.88 -1.35 -0.03
CA CYS A 200 -3.93 -0.94 -0.96
C CYS A 200 -3.67 -1.43 -2.40
N LYS A 201 -2.41 -1.40 -2.86
CA LYS A 201 -2.04 -1.95 -4.19
C LYS A 201 -2.35 -3.45 -4.27
N LYS A 202 -2.00 -4.20 -3.22
CA LYS A 202 -2.34 -5.62 -3.09
C LYS A 202 -3.85 -5.84 -3.12
N ALA A 203 -4.61 -5.16 -2.27
CA ALA A 203 -6.07 -5.28 -2.22
C ALA A 203 -6.74 -4.92 -3.56
N ALA A 204 -6.27 -3.88 -4.24
CA ALA A 204 -6.79 -3.49 -5.55
C ALA A 204 -6.49 -4.52 -6.65
N TRP A 205 -5.35 -5.21 -6.55
CA TRP A 205 -5.02 -6.34 -7.42
C TRP A 205 -5.89 -7.56 -7.10
N GLU A 206 -6.07 -7.91 -5.82
CA GLU A 206 -6.93 -9.01 -5.38
C GLU A 206 -8.38 -8.80 -5.84
N GLU A 207 -8.91 -7.58 -5.74
CA GLU A 207 -10.24 -7.21 -6.24
C GLU A 207 -10.37 -7.48 -7.76
N ARG A 208 -9.37 -7.07 -8.56
CA ARG A 208 -9.34 -7.34 -10.01
C ARG A 208 -9.18 -8.83 -10.31
N GLU A 209 -8.37 -9.52 -9.53
CA GLU A 209 -8.12 -10.95 -9.71
C GLU A 209 -9.37 -11.77 -9.38
N GLN A 210 -10.11 -11.38 -8.36
CA GLN A 210 -11.39 -11.99 -8.03
C GLN A 210 -12.43 -11.77 -9.15
N GLU A 211 -12.52 -10.56 -9.71
CA GLU A 211 -13.35 -10.29 -10.89
C GLU A 211 -12.94 -11.15 -12.09
N ARG A 212 -11.62 -11.29 -12.33
CA ARG A 212 -11.07 -12.12 -13.42
C ARG A 212 -11.44 -13.59 -13.22
N VAL A 213 -11.23 -14.13 -12.03
CA VAL A 213 -11.55 -15.52 -11.67
C VAL A 213 -13.04 -15.76 -11.84
N ALA A 214 -13.89 -14.91 -11.27
CA ALA A 214 -15.35 -15.00 -11.41
C ALA A 214 -15.80 -14.95 -12.88
N GLY A 215 -15.17 -14.09 -13.69
CA GLY A 215 -15.40 -14.03 -15.14
C GLY A 215 -15.02 -15.33 -15.85
N THR A 216 -13.84 -15.89 -15.54
CA THR A 216 -13.39 -17.15 -16.14
C THR A 216 -14.25 -18.34 -15.71
N GLU A 217 -14.71 -18.39 -14.47
CA GLU A 217 -15.65 -19.42 -13.99
C GLU A 217 -17.01 -19.31 -14.70
N GLY A 218 -17.49 -18.08 -14.94
CA GLY A 218 -18.71 -17.85 -15.72
C GLY A 218 -18.60 -18.35 -17.16
N VAL A 219 -17.43 -18.18 -17.81
CA VAL A 219 -17.17 -18.73 -19.15
C VAL A 219 -17.11 -20.26 -19.11
N ARG A 220 -16.39 -20.85 -18.14
CA ARG A 220 -16.33 -22.30 -17.92
C ARG A 220 -17.74 -22.90 -17.84
N GLY A 221 -18.61 -22.30 -17.03
CA GLY A 221 -19.99 -22.74 -16.87
C GLY A 221 -20.76 -22.75 -18.19
N LYS A 222 -20.67 -21.68 -18.99
CA LYS A 222 -21.33 -21.60 -20.31
C LYS A 222 -20.81 -22.65 -21.30
N VAL A 223 -19.51 -22.91 -21.30
CA VAL A 223 -18.90 -23.94 -22.16
C VAL A 223 -19.40 -25.32 -21.77
N VAL A 224 -19.31 -25.68 -20.49
CA VAL A 224 -19.77 -26.99 -19.98
C VAL A 224 -21.27 -27.17 -20.24
N GLU A 225 -22.09 -26.16 -19.99
CA GLU A 225 -23.53 -26.19 -20.24
C GLU A 225 -23.83 -26.34 -21.74
N GLY A 226 -23.08 -25.66 -22.61
CA GLY A 226 -23.18 -25.82 -24.06
C GLY A 226 -22.85 -27.24 -24.53
N LEU A 227 -21.77 -27.82 -24.01
CA LEU A 227 -21.37 -29.21 -24.29
C LEU A 227 -22.42 -30.22 -23.82
N ARG A 228 -23.01 -30.00 -22.63
CA ARG A 228 -24.11 -30.85 -22.12
C ARG A 228 -25.34 -30.80 -23.02
N ARG A 229 -25.71 -29.62 -23.53
CA ARG A 229 -26.83 -29.47 -24.49
C ARG A 229 -26.55 -30.15 -25.83
N ASP A 230 -25.32 -30.04 -26.34
CA ASP A 230 -24.93 -30.71 -27.58
C ASP A 230 -24.94 -32.23 -27.41
N LEU A 231 -24.45 -32.72 -26.27
CA LEU A 231 -24.49 -34.14 -25.91
C LEU A 231 -25.93 -34.68 -25.86
N GLU A 232 -26.85 -33.98 -25.18
CA GLU A 232 -28.26 -34.39 -25.12
C GLU A 232 -28.86 -34.52 -26.52
N ARG A 233 -28.62 -33.52 -27.39
CA ARG A 233 -29.09 -33.52 -28.78
C ARG A 233 -28.52 -34.69 -29.57
N ARG A 234 -27.23 -35.03 -29.37
CA ARG A 234 -26.59 -36.19 -30.00
C ARG A 234 -27.20 -37.50 -29.51
N ILE A 235 -27.53 -37.63 -28.23
CA ILE A 235 -28.18 -38.82 -27.65
C ILE A 235 -29.60 -38.99 -28.22
N GLU A 236 -30.36 -37.90 -28.37
CA GLU A 236 -31.71 -37.93 -28.94
C GLU A 236 -31.71 -38.37 -30.42
N GLY A 237 -30.65 -38.05 -31.17
CA GLY A 237 -30.54 -38.35 -32.61
C GLY A 237 -30.04 -39.76 -32.96
N VAL A 238 -29.74 -40.61 -31.96
CA VAL A 238 -29.06 -41.89 -32.13
C VAL A 238 -29.93 -43.06 -31.65
N GLU A 239 -29.80 -44.23 -32.29
CA GLU A 239 -30.54 -45.44 -31.91
C GLU A 239 -30.20 -45.92 -30.50
N GLU A 240 -31.16 -46.56 -29.82
CA GLU A 240 -31.05 -47.02 -28.40
C GLU A 240 -29.74 -47.78 -28.10
N GLY A 241 -29.28 -48.63 -29.00
CA GLY A 241 -28.06 -49.44 -28.80
C GLY A 241 -26.75 -48.65 -28.81
N GLU A 242 -26.73 -47.45 -29.38
CA GLU A 242 -25.53 -46.61 -29.53
C GLU A 242 -25.51 -45.43 -28.54
N LYS A 243 -26.64 -45.11 -27.89
CA LYS A 243 -26.78 -44.01 -26.94
C LYS A 243 -25.77 -44.06 -25.78
N GLU A 244 -25.49 -45.25 -25.26
CA GLU A 244 -24.55 -45.43 -24.14
C GLU A 244 -23.11 -45.06 -24.54
N GLY A 245 -22.69 -45.42 -25.75
CA GLY A 245 -21.39 -45.05 -26.30
C GLY A 245 -21.26 -43.53 -26.48
N VAL A 246 -22.26 -42.91 -27.10
CA VAL A 246 -22.29 -41.45 -27.33
C VAL A 246 -22.32 -40.68 -26.02
N ARG A 247 -23.10 -41.15 -25.03
CA ARG A 247 -23.13 -40.57 -23.68
C ARG A 247 -21.74 -40.60 -23.06
N LYS A 248 -21.10 -41.77 -23.05
CA LYS A 248 -19.77 -41.94 -22.45
C LYS A 248 -18.73 -41.04 -23.10
N GLU A 249 -18.66 -41.00 -24.43
CA GLU A 249 -17.73 -40.12 -25.16
C GLU A 249 -17.96 -38.63 -24.85
N GLY A 250 -19.22 -38.22 -24.75
CA GLY A 250 -19.56 -36.83 -24.42
C GLY A 250 -19.25 -36.45 -22.98
N GLU A 251 -19.52 -37.35 -22.03
CA GLU A 251 -19.15 -37.17 -20.63
C GLU A 251 -17.63 -37.10 -20.46
N GLU A 252 -16.87 -37.99 -21.11
CA GLU A 252 -15.41 -37.97 -21.14
C GLU A 252 -14.87 -36.64 -21.71
N MET A 253 -15.48 -36.12 -22.79
CA MET A 253 -15.10 -34.81 -23.35
C MET A 253 -15.39 -33.66 -22.38
N ILE A 254 -16.51 -33.68 -21.67
CA ILE A 254 -16.84 -32.65 -20.67
C ILE A 254 -15.83 -32.71 -19.52
N GLU A 255 -15.52 -33.89 -19.02
CA GLU A 255 -14.51 -34.10 -17.97
C GLU A 255 -13.13 -33.62 -18.41
N GLU A 256 -12.73 -33.90 -19.66
CA GLU A 256 -11.50 -33.41 -20.27
C GLU A 256 -11.43 -31.87 -20.26
N VAL A 257 -12.50 -31.20 -20.70
CA VAL A 257 -12.59 -29.73 -20.72
C VAL A 257 -12.51 -29.16 -19.30
N GLU A 258 -13.20 -29.78 -18.35
CA GLU A 258 -13.12 -29.38 -16.95
C GLU A 258 -11.71 -29.56 -16.38
N ARG A 259 -11.03 -30.65 -16.73
CA ARG A 259 -9.66 -30.93 -16.30
C ARG A 259 -8.67 -29.91 -16.86
N VAL A 260 -8.72 -29.63 -18.16
CA VAL A 260 -7.86 -28.60 -18.81
C VAL A 260 -8.05 -27.24 -18.14
N TRP A 261 -9.28 -26.89 -17.75
CA TRP A 261 -9.55 -25.63 -17.05
C TRP A 261 -8.90 -25.58 -15.67
N VAL A 262 -8.97 -26.68 -14.91
CA VAL A 262 -8.32 -26.80 -13.59
C VAL A 262 -6.80 -26.75 -13.72
N GLU A 263 -6.22 -27.44 -14.71
CA GLU A 263 -4.78 -27.41 -14.98
C GLU A 263 -4.30 -26.02 -15.39
N ALA A 264 -5.06 -25.31 -16.24
CA ALA A 264 -4.76 -23.93 -16.61
C ALA A 264 -4.83 -22.98 -15.41
N GLY A 265 -5.75 -23.20 -14.47
CA GLY A 265 -5.85 -22.44 -13.22
C GLY A 265 -4.71 -22.74 -12.22
N LYS A 266 -4.13 -23.94 -12.28
CA LYS A 266 -3.03 -24.41 -11.41
C LYS A 266 -1.64 -24.05 -11.93
N ALA A 267 -1.50 -23.35 -13.05
CA ALA A 267 -0.21 -22.90 -13.55
C ALA A 267 0.38 -21.88 -12.56
N GLU A 268 1.00 -22.37 -11.48
CA GLU A 268 1.75 -21.60 -10.50
C GLU A 268 2.94 -20.98 -11.22
N LYS A 269 2.78 -19.72 -11.62
CA LYS A 269 3.93 -18.89 -11.94
C LYS A 269 4.75 -18.79 -10.66
N LYS A 270 6.02 -19.21 -10.70
CA LYS A 270 6.96 -19.04 -9.59
C LYS A 270 6.92 -17.58 -9.15
N ARG A 271 6.58 -17.36 -7.89
CA ARG A 271 6.49 -16.03 -7.28
C ARG A 271 7.91 -15.52 -6.98
N ILE A 272 8.55 -14.95 -7.98
CA ILE A 272 9.90 -14.38 -7.87
C ILE A 272 9.78 -12.87 -8.00
N VAL A 273 10.20 -12.14 -6.97
CA VAL A 273 10.33 -10.68 -7.04
C VAL A 273 11.73 -10.37 -7.55
N PRO A 274 11.87 -9.54 -8.60
CA PRO A 274 13.18 -9.15 -9.10
C PRO A 274 13.95 -8.33 -8.07
N ASP A 275 15.24 -8.64 -7.90
CA ASP A 275 16.12 -7.92 -6.95
C ASP A 275 16.16 -6.41 -7.17
N TRP A 276 16.00 -5.95 -8.42
CA TRP A 276 15.98 -4.52 -8.75
C TRP A 276 14.77 -3.78 -8.18
N ALA A 277 13.70 -4.48 -7.78
CA ALA A 277 12.48 -3.89 -7.22
C ALA A 277 12.50 -3.83 -5.68
N VAL A 278 13.51 -4.42 -5.05
CA VAL A 278 13.63 -4.55 -3.60
C VAL A 278 14.55 -3.47 -3.04
N ASP A 279 14.13 -2.84 -1.95
CA ASP A 279 14.91 -1.85 -1.22
C ASP A 279 15.99 -2.51 -0.36
N ASP A 280 17.26 -2.11 -0.49
CA ASP A 280 18.36 -2.69 0.29
C ASP A 280 18.31 -2.37 1.80
N ILE A 281 17.52 -1.37 2.21
CA ILE A 281 17.39 -0.98 3.63
C ILE A 281 16.28 -1.80 4.30
N THR A 282 15.07 -1.79 3.71
CA THR A 282 13.89 -2.44 4.29
C THR A 282 13.65 -3.86 3.79
N PHE A 283 14.35 -4.29 2.74
CA PHE A 283 14.11 -5.54 2.01
C PHE A 283 12.68 -5.69 1.50
N SER A 284 11.94 -4.58 1.42
CA SER A 284 10.56 -4.52 0.94
C SER A 284 10.50 -4.00 -0.49
N PHE A 285 9.37 -4.24 -1.15
CA PHE A 285 9.13 -3.74 -2.50
C PHE A 285 9.10 -2.19 -2.56
N MET A 286 9.84 -1.59 -3.50
CA MET A 286 9.93 -0.13 -3.66
C MET A 286 8.66 0.46 -4.29
N VAL A 287 8.12 1.52 -3.69
CA VAL A 287 6.97 2.28 -4.18
C VAL A 287 7.41 3.57 -4.88
N ASP A 288 8.36 4.30 -4.29
CA ASP A 288 8.92 5.53 -4.86
C ASP A 288 10.44 5.51 -4.75
N PRO A 289 11.11 4.77 -5.65
CA PRO A 289 12.56 4.67 -5.64
C PRO A 289 13.22 6.03 -5.92
N VAL A 290 14.23 6.35 -5.12
CA VAL A 290 15.13 7.49 -5.31
C VAL A 290 16.56 7.01 -5.47
N ILE A 291 17.29 7.62 -6.40
CA ILE A 291 18.67 7.30 -6.70
C ILE A 291 19.60 8.27 -5.97
N THR A 292 20.66 7.72 -5.36
CA THR A 292 21.75 8.50 -4.75
C THR A 292 22.78 8.89 -5.82
N LYS A 293 23.70 9.79 -5.48
CA LYS A 293 24.79 10.20 -6.39
C LYS A 293 25.74 9.05 -6.78
N THR A 294 25.75 7.96 -6.01
CA THR A 294 26.55 6.76 -6.29
C THR A 294 25.87 5.84 -7.30
N GLY A 295 24.61 6.12 -7.66
CA GLY A 295 23.82 5.36 -8.62
C GLY A 295 22.96 4.25 -8.00
N LYS A 296 23.01 4.05 -6.68
CA LYS A 296 22.15 3.08 -5.99
C LYS A 296 20.77 3.68 -5.75
N SER A 297 19.72 2.88 -5.97
CA SER A 297 18.33 3.27 -5.67
C SER A 297 17.85 2.65 -4.38
N TYR A 298 17.07 3.40 -3.63
CA TYR A 298 16.42 3.00 -2.37
C TYR A 298 14.97 3.49 -2.36
N GLU A 299 14.13 2.91 -1.52
CA GLU A 299 12.81 3.47 -1.23
C GLU A 299 12.97 4.85 -0.56
N ARG A 300 12.23 5.87 -1.03
CA ARG A 300 12.30 7.23 -0.48
C ARG A 300 12.13 7.24 1.03
N ALA A 301 11.09 6.56 1.55
CA ALA A 301 10.82 6.56 2.98
C ALA A 301 12.00 6.03 3.80
N SER A 302 12.63 4.95 3.33
CA SER A 302 13.74 4.28 4.00
C SER A 302 15.00 5.13 4.01
N ILE A 303 15.39 5.70 2.87
CA ILE A 303 16.63 6.48 2.78
C ILE A 303 16.52 7.82 3.51
N LEU A 304 15.34 8.46 3.51
CA LEU A 304 15.12 9.69 4.27
C LEU A 304 15.27 9.43 5.78
N GLU A 305 14.72 8.31 6.27
CA GLU A 305 14.87 7.93 7.68
C GLU A 305 16.32 7.62 8.04
N HIS A 306 17.04 6.89 7.18
CA HIS A 306 18.47 6.65 7.35
C HIS A 306 19.26 7.96 7.42
N LEU A 307 19.02 8.90 6.50
CA LEU A 307 19.73 10.18 6.45
C LEU A 307 19.46 11.10 7.64
N ARG A 308 18.31 10.94 8.33
CA ARG A 308 18.05 11.61 9.62
C ARG A 308 18.96 11.10 10.73
N CYS A 309 19.33 9.82 10.69
CA CYS A 309 20.20 9.18 11.69
C CYS A 309 21.69 9.27 11.31
N SER A 310 22.01 9.14 10.02
CA SER A 310 23.38 9.08 9.50
C SER A 310 23.48 9.74 8.13
N PRO A 311 24.24 10.84 7.97
CA PRO A 311 24.36 11.58 6.71
C PRO A 311 25.33 10.91 5.73
N THR A 312 25.17 9.60 5.50
CA THR A 312 26.03 8.79 4.62
C THR A 312 25.20 7.84 3.77
N ASP A 313 25.70 7.46 2.59
CA ASP A 313 25.09 6.42 1.76
C ASP A 313 25.14 5.06 2.51
N PRO A 314 24.01 4.34 2.66
CA PRO A 314 23.97 3.07 3.39
C PRO A 314 24.96 2.02 2.87
N LEU A 315 25.23 2.00 1.57
CA LEU A 315 26.09 1.01 0.92
C LEU A 315 27.55 1.47 0.89
N THR A 316 27.82 2.67 0.37
CA THR A 316 29.20 3.13 0.15
C THR A 316 29.81 3.86 1.35
N ARG A 317 28.98 4.29 2.31
CA ARG A 317 29.35 5.11 3.46
C ARG A 317 29.91 6.50 3.10
N GLU A 318 29.80 6.90 1.84
CA GLU A 318 30.19 8.23 1.41
C GLU A 318 29.21 9.28 1.95
N PRO A 319 29.64 10.53 2.22
CA PRO A 319 28.73 11.59 2.67
C PRO A 319 27.59 11.78 1.68
N LEU A 320 26.34 11.76 2.13
CA LEU A 320 25.15 11.90 1.29
C LEU A 320 24.16 12.84 1.95
N ARG A 321 23.60 13.78 1.17
CA ARG A 321 22.59 14.73 1.64
C ARG A 321 21.24 14.50 0.95
N ILE A 322 20.16 14.90 1.61
CA ILE A 322 18.78 14.74 1.11
C ILE A 322 18.58 15.45 -0.25
N ASP A 323 19.18 16.62 -0.42
CA ASP A 323 19.12 17.42 -1.65
C ASP A 323 19.93 16.82 -2.82
N GLU A 324 20.75 15.78 -2.57
CA GLU A 324 21.45 15.02 -3.60
C GLU A 324 20.62 13.85 -4.14
N LEU A 325 19.52 13.48 -3.47
CA LEU A 325 18.62 12.42 -3.93
C LEU A 325 17.86 12.88 -5.17
N ARG A 326 17.68 11.97 -6.13
CA ARG A 326 16.88 12.22 -7.35
C ARG A 326 15.80 11.15 -7.50
N PRO A 327 14.55 11.50 -7.86
CA PRO A 327 13.53 10.49 -8.16
C PRO A 327 13.98 9.60 -9.32
N ASN A 328 13.92 8.28 -9.15
CA ASN A 328 14.19 7.33 -10.22
C ASN A 328 12.89 6.96 -10.95
N LEU A 329 12.48 7.82 -11.88
CA LEU A 329 11.18 7.70 -12.56
C LEU A 329 11.05 6.40 -13.35
N ALA A 330 12.12 5.98 -14.04
CA ALA A 330 12.13 4.75 -14.83
C ALA A 330 11.97 3.50 -13.94
N LEU A 331 12.68 3.44 -12.82
CA LEU A 331 12.53 2.33 -11.87
C LEU A 331 11.14 2.32 -11.22
N ARG A 332 10.58 3.50 -10.93
CA ARG A 332 9.23 3.62 -10.40
C ARG A 332 8.18 3.08 -11.37
N GLU A 333 8.27 3.42 -12.65
CA GLU A 333 7.39 2.91 -13.70
C GLU A 333 7.51 1.39 -13.82
N ALA A 334 8.74 0.85 -13.81
CA ALA A 334 8.98 -0.59 -13.84
C ALA A 334 8.39 -1.32 -12.62
N CYS A 335 8.56 -0.76 -11.42
CA CYS A 335 7.96 -1.27 -10.18
C CYS A 335 6.43 -1.24 -10.25
N GLU A 336 5.84 -0.16 -10.77
CA GLU A 336 4.39 -0.01 -10.90
C GLU A 336 3.80 -1.00 -11.90
N GLU A 337 4.43 -1.17 -13.06
CA GLU A 337 4.04 -2.17 -14.06
C GLU A 337 4.13 -3.59 -13.49
N PHE A 338 5.22 -3.91 -12.80
CA PHE A 338 5.40 -5.21 -12.16
C PHE A 338 4.30 -5.51 -11.14
N LEU A 339 3.97 -4.57 -10.24
CA LEU A 339 2.90 -4.74 -9.25
C LEU A 339 1.51 -4.82 -9.87
N LYS A 340 1.28 -4.16 -11.02
CA LYS A 340 -0.01 -4.22 -11.72
C LYS A 340 -0.35 -5.64 -12.17
N GLU A 341 0.67 -6.42 -12.55
CA GLU A 341 0.54 -7.82 -12.93
C GLU A 341 0.71 -8.77 -11.74
N ASN A 342 1.56 -8.40 -10.79
CA ASN A 342 2.01 -9.24 -9.68
C ASN A 342 1.74 -8.57 -8.33
N GLY A 343 0.48 -8.25 -8.01
CA GLY A 343 0.12 -7.56 -6.76
C GLY A 343 0.47 -8.34 -5.49
N TRP A 344 0.66 -9.67 -5.60
CA TRP A 344 1.18 -10.53 -4.53
C TRP A 344 2.63 -10.21 -4.13
N ALA A 345 3.41 -9.54 -4.97
CA ALA A 345 4.81 -9.20 -4.71
C ALA A 345 5.01 -8.15 -3.60
N VAL A 346 3.91 -7.52 -3.17
CA VAL A 346 3.91 -6.60 -2.03
C VAL A 346 4.35 -7.28 -0.73
N ASP A 347 4.11 -8.59 -0.57
CA ASP A 347 4.41 -9.33 0.66
C ASP A 347 5.84 -9.91 0.70
N TYR A 348 6.69 -9.53 -0.26
CA TYR A 348 8.11 -9.92 -0.28
C TYR A 348 8.88 -9.21 0.82
#